data_AF-A0A173FDK9-F1
#
_entry.id   AF-A0A173FDK9-F1
#
_cell.length_a   1.000
_cell.length_b   1.000
_cell.length_c   1.000
_cell.angle_alpha   90.00
_cell.angle_beta   90.00
_cell.angle_gamma   90.00
#
_symmetry.space_group_name_H-M   'P 1'
#
loop_
_entity.id
_entity.type
_entity.pdbx_description
1 polymer ?
#
loop_
_entity_poly.entity_id
_entity_poly.type
_entity_poly.pdbx_seq_one_letter_code
_entity_poly.pdbx_strand_id
1 'polypeptide(L)'
;DCLVVCDNRGCKENENGDNCRSKIIEEILKSEQHTEIDVLYSDDKQGVITEKLDDFCKYPNNDKGKNYKKWKCYNKNSDYDKCEMISWLYEDPNESNLMLSIKCFDSWAQNLLIDIIRWEHQLKDCINNTNVTDCESKCIKNCQCYEAWIKQKQKEWQQVKEVLKKKDENSHNYYNKLSSVFDSFLYQVMNALKKEDKDGKWDQFTKDLKKKFEPSKDKASTANSQDAIELLLDHLKDNATTCKDNNSNEACDVSKKVKTNPCGRNNNGGKLVRVKRPAEMMQRYARKQLEKRGGEINLKGDATRGTYNLGGQGDQLDATFCNIDEKHSNRNTSRSNGPCDGKDKVINGVRMKIGTPWQTGNDIQITDPHLFLPPRRQHMCTSNLEFLQTTDKPLNGAGNGGVDIVNHSFLGDVLLSAKMDAAEIIKRYKSQNSIEDVTDPKHQETVCRAIRYSFADIGDIIRGKDLWDHKDQTTLQNHLKSVFKNIKEKNPNIKSKYTHNDVNHTKLREDWWEANRHQVWRAMKCAIENDKDMK
;
A
#
# COMPACT_ATOMS: atom_id res chain seq x y z
N ASP A 1 -29.27 39.63 -25.57
CA ASP A 1 -29.12 38.52 -24.61
C ASP A 1 -29.26 37.19 -25.31
N CYS A 2 -28.17 36.43 -25.38
CA CYS A 2 -28.11 35.18 -26.13
C CYS A 2 -28.91 34.01 -25.54
N LEU A 3 -29.22 34.09 -24.25
CA LEU A 3 -29.88 33.02 -23.51
C LEU A 3 -31.41 33.13 -23.55
N VAL A 4 -31.93 34.33 -23.86
CA VAL A 4 -33.36 34.60 -23.77
C VAL A 4 -33.78 35.55 -24.88
N VAL A 5 -34.75 35.13 -25.69
CA VAL A 5 -35.44 36.01 -26.63
C VAL A 5 -36.62 36.61 -25.88
N CYS A 6 -36.53 37.92 -25.62
CA CYS A 6 -37.61 38.67 -25.00
C CYS A 6 -38.46 39.35 -26.06
N ASP A 7 -39.78 39.19 -25.93
CA ASP A 7 -40.76 40.04 -26.59
C ASP A 7 -41.64 40.74 -25.55
N ASN A 8 -42.58 41.56 -26.02
CA ASN A 8 -43.48 42.32 -25.15
C ASN A 8 -44.43 41.46 -24.31
N ARG A 9 -44.40 40.12 -24.46
CA ARG A 9 -45.21 39.14 -23.72
C ARG A 9 -44.39 38.23 -22.81
N GLY A 10 -43.07 38.40 -22.78
CA GLY A 10 -42.16 37.69 -21.87
C GLY A 10 -40.87 37.27 -22.54
N CYS A 11 -40.02 36.60 -21.78
CA CYS A 11 -38.74 36.09 -22.26
C CYS A 11 -38.78 34.56 -22.33
N LYS A 12 -38.28 33.98 -23.43
CA LYS A 12 -38.16 32.52 -23.62
C LYS A 12 -36.72 32.11 -23.93
N GLU A 13 -36.34 30.94 -23.46
CA GLU A 13 -35.02 30.35 -23.68
C GLU A 13 -34.76 30.12 -25.18
N ASN A 14 -33.56 30.51 -25.64
CA ASN A 14 -33.19 30.41 -27.05
C ASN A 14 -32.61 29.03 -27.37
N GLU A 15 -33.43 28.14 -27.96
CA GLU A 15 -33.07 26.75 -28.26
C GLU A 15 -32.04 26.59 -29.41
N ASN A 16 -31.70 27.65 -30.16
CA ASN A 16 -30.76 27.62 -31.30
C ASN A 16 -29.31 28.01 -30.92
N GLY A 17 -28.94 27.90 -29.65
CA GLY A 17 -27.81 28.60 -29.02
C GLY A 17 -26.42 27.96 -29.07
N ASP A 18 -26.14 26.93 -29.87
CA ASP A 18 -24.80 26.28 -29.89
C ASP A 18 -23.66 27.26 -30.22
N ASN A 19 -23.92 28.27 -31.07
CA ASN A 19 -22.93 29.29 -31.44
C ASN A 19 -22.73 30.39 -30.39
N CYS A 20 -23.58 30.50 -29.36
CA CYS A 20 -23.37 31.47 -28.28
C CYS A 20 -22.57 30.88 -27.11
N ARG A 21 -22.53 29.55 -26.99
CA ARG A 21 -21.73 28.79 -26.03
C ARG A 21 -20.22 29.02 -26.20
N SER A 22 -19.69 28.82 -27.41
CA SER A 22 -18.29 29.06 -27.74
C SER A 22 -17.92 30.55 -27.63
N LYS A 23 -18.85 31.46 -27.93
CA LYS A 23 -18.60 32.92 -27.83
C LYS A 23 -18.49 33.42 -26.39
N ILE A 24 -19.32 32.94 -25.47
CA ILE A 24 -19.23 33.30 -24.04
C ILE A 24 -17.93 32.75 -23.45
N ILE A 25 -17.61 31.50 -23.78
CA ILE A 25 -16.34 30.89 -23.42
C ILE A 25 -15.19 31.74 -24.00
N GLU A 26 -15.11 31.97 -25.31
CA GLU A 26 -14.11 32.82 -25.99
C GLU A 26 -13.98 34.23 -25.39
N GLU A 27 -15.08 34.86 -24.96
CA GLU A 27 -15.06 36.15 -24.27
C GLU A 27 -14.46 36.07 -22.87
N ILE A 28 -14.73 35.01 -22.10
CA ILE A 28 -14.05 34.70 -20.84
C ILE A 28 -12.55 34.45 -21.08
N LEU A 29 -12.18 33.75 -22.17
CA LEU A 29 -10.77 33.44 -22.49
C LEU A 29 -9.97 34.66 -22.95
N LYS A 30 -10.62 35.73 -23.43
CA LYS A 30 -9.93 36.91 -23.99
C LYS A 30 -9.25 37.76 -22.92
N SER A 31 -9.72 37.74 -21.68
CA SER A 31 -9.21 38.58 -20.58
C SER A 31 -8.52 37.81 -19.47
N GLU A 32 -8.61 36.48 -19.41
CA GLU A 32 -8.02 35.66 -18.36
C GLU A 32 -6.81 34.83 -18.81
N GLN A 33 -5.82 34.69 -17.92
CA GLN A 33 -4.73 33.73 -18.10
C GLN A 33 -5.15 32.33 -17.65
N HIS A 34 -5.15 31.37 -18.57
CA HIS A 34 -5.39 29.97 -18.24
C HIS A 34 -4.20 29.32 -17.54
N THR A 35 -4.49 28.19 -16.90
CA THR A 35 -3.49 27.24 -16.44
C THR A 35 -3.59 25.98 -17.30
N GLU A 36 -2.45 25.51 -17.79
CA GLU A 36 -2.39 24.27 -18.56
C GLU A 36 -2.15 23.07 -17.63
N ILE A 37 -2.89 21.99 -17.88
CA ILE A 37 -2.70 20.70 -17.20
C ILE A 37 -2.49 19.63 -18.28
N ASP A 38 -1.42 18.86 -18.18
CA ASP A 38 -1.16 17.73 -19.07
C ASP A 38 -1.76 16.46 -18.44
N VAL A 39 -2.96 16.10 -18.88
CA VAL A 39 -3.75 15.02 -18.29
C VAL A 39 -3.56 13.72 -19.08
N LEU A 40 -3.16 12.65 -18.40
CA LEU A 40 -3.22 11.30 -18.94
C LEU A 40 -4.66 10.78 -18.92
N TYR A 41 -5.24 10.56 -20.09
CA TYR A 41 -6.63 10.20 -20.28
C TYR A 41 -6.78 8.78 -20.85
N SER A 42 -7.52 7.93 -20.14
CA SER A 42 -7.71 6.51 -20.45
C SER A 42 -8.89 6.22 -21.38
N ASP A 43 -9.54 7.26 -21.92
CA ASP A 43 -10.78 7.20 -22.70
C ASP A 43 -12.02 6.65 -21.98
N ASP A 44 -13.18 6.94 -22.56
CA ASP A 44 -14.51 6.56 -22.08
C ASP A 44 -15.02 5.24 -22.69
N LYS A 45 -14.24 4.61 -23.58
CA LYS A 45 -14.63 3.36 -24.25
C LYS A 45 -14.53 2.19 -23.27
N GLN A 46 -15.17 1.06 -23.57
CA GLN A 46 -15.04 -0.15 -22.76
C GLN A 46 -13.68 -0.84 -23.03
N GLY A 47 -12.97 -1.30 -21.99
CA GLY A 47 -11.71 -2.06 -22.19
C GLY A 47 -10.80 -2.18 -20.97
N VAL A 48 -9.75 -3.00 -21.10
CA VAL A 48 -8.69 -3.21 -20.09
C VAL A 48 -7.83 -1.94 -19.99
N ILE A 49 -7.54 -1.47 -18.78
CA ILE A 49 -6.86 -0.18 -18.56
C ILE A 49 -5.46 -0.14 -19.15
N THR A 50 -4.74 -1.27 -19.10
CA THR A 50 -3.41 -1.40 -19.70
C THR A 50 -3.43 -1.33 -21.22
N GLU A 51 -4.55 -1.70 -21.87
CA GLU A 51 -4.71 -1.61 -23.32
C GLU A 51 -5.09 -0.19 -23.73
N LYS A 52 -5.97 0.46 -22.95
CA LYS A 52 -6.32 1.87 -23.11
C LYS A 52 -5.12 2.78 -22.99
N LEU A 53 -4.27 2.51 -22.00
CA LEU A 53 -3.03 3.22 -21.74
C LEU A 53 -1.82 2.53 -22.37
N ASP A 54 -1.98 1.72 -23.42
CA ASP A 54 -0.88 0.92 -23.99
C ASP A 54 0.33 1.77 -24.43
N ASP A 55 0.08 2.94 -25.01
CA ASP A 55 1.15 3.85 -25.44
C ASP A 55 1.91 4.42 -24.23
N PHE A 56 1.18 4.84 -23.21
CA PHE A 56 1.75 5.27 -21.93
C PHE A 56 2.50 4.13 -21.23
N CYS A 57 1.95 2.91 -21.19
CA CYS A 57 2.58 1.76 -20.55
C CYS A 57 3.88 1.35 -21.24
N LYS A 58 3.99 1.56 -22.56
CA LYS A 58 5.23 1.33 -23.33
C LYS A 58 6.24 2.46 -23.14
N TYR A 59 5.75 3.70 -23.08
CA TYR A 59 6.58 4.91 -23.05
C TYR A 59 6.11 5.89 -21.97
N PRO A 60 6.28 5.58 -20.68
CA PRO A 60 5.72 6.38 -19.58
C PRO A 60 6.30 7.79 -19.44
N ASN A 61 7.43 8.07 -20.11
CA ASN A 61 8.06 9.39 -20.13
C ASN A 61 7.72 10.20 -21.39
N ASN A 62 6.91 9.66 -22.30
CA ASN A 62 6.50 10.34 -23.52
C ASN A 62 5.21 11.15 -23.27
N ASP A 63 5.38 12.41 -22.88
CA ASP A 63 4.30 13.39 -22.63
C ASP A 63 3.53 13.82 -23.89
N LYS A 64 3.97 13.37 -25.07
CA LYS A 64 3.27 13.54 -26.36
C LYS A 64 2.55 12.28 -26.83
N GLY A 65 2.45 11.27 -25.97
CA GLY A 65 1.74 10.04 -26.27
C GLY A 65 0.25 10.27 -26.55
N LYS A 66 -0.38 9.33 -27.27
CA LYS A 66 -1.80 9.45 -27.71
C LYS A 66 -2.79 9.59 -26.56
N ASN A 67 -2.37 9.19 -25.35
CA ASN A 67 -3.16 9.24 -24.13
C ASN A 67 -3.10 10.61 -23.42
N TYR A 68 -2.16 11.49 -23.79
CA TYR A 68 -2.03 12.80 -23.16
C TYR A 68 -2.97 13.82 -23.81
N LYS A 69 -3.70 14.55 -22.97
CA LYS A 69 -4.53 15.69 -23.37
C LYS A 69 -4.10 16.91 -22.60
N LYS A 70 -3.84 18.01 -23.31
CA LYS A 70 -3.56 19.31 -22.71
C LYS A 70 -4.88 20.02 -22.43
N TRP A 71 -5.22 20.15 -21.15
CA TRP A 71 -6.40 20.88 -20.68
C TRP A 71 -6.04 22.33 -20.39
N LYS A 72 -6.92 23.25 -20.76
CA LYS A 72 -6.78 24.68 -20.46
C LYS A 72 -7.88 25.08 -19.49
N CYS A 73 -7.47 25.45 -18.27
CA CYS A 73 -8.37 25.76 -17.15
C CYS A 73 -8.37 27.25 -16.84
N TYR A 74 -9.56 27.86 -16.90
CA TYR A 74 -9.77 29.30 -16.71
C TYR A 74 -10.48 29.55 -15.39
N ASN A 75 -10.06 30.59 -14.66
CA ASN A 75 -10.70 30.95 -13.41
C ASN A 75 -11.97 31.77 -13.69
N LYS A 76 -12.67 32.14 -12.63
CA LYS A 76 -13.91 32.90 -12.75
C LYS A 76 -13.61 34.39 -12.54
N ASN A 77 -14.07 35.23 -13.46
CA ASN A 77 -14.13 36.69 -13.30
C ASN A 77 -15.38 37.10 -12.49
N SER A 78 -15.25 38.14 -11.66
CA SER A 78 -16.31 38.75 -10.81
C SER A 78 -17.58 39.16 -11.56
N ASP A 79 -17.51 39.33 -12.88
CA ASP A 79 -18.65 39.76 -13.70
C ASP A 79 -19.77 38.70 -13.86
N TYR A 80 -19.50 37.43 -13.54
CA TYR A 80 -20.42 36.31 -13.76
C TYR A 80 -21.16 35.83 -12.48
N ASP A 81 -21.24 36.69 -11.45
CA ASP A 81 -21.95 36.40 -10.19
C ASP A 81 -23.48 36.53 -10.27
N LYS A 82 -24.02 37.06 -11.39
CA LYS A 82 -25.47 37.36 -11.50
C LYS A 82 -26.32 36.30 -12.21
N CYS A 83 -25.73 35.25 -12.77
CA CYS A 83 -26.47 34.14 -13.37
C CYS A 83 -26.10 32.85 -12.64
N GLU A 84 -27.09 32.13 -12.10
CA GLU A 84 -26.94 30.73 -11.72
C GLU A 84 -26.45 29.94 -12.94
N MET A 85 -25.14 29.67 -12.97
CA MET A 85 -24.51 28.98 -14.09
C MET A 85 -24.97 27.53 -14.17
N ILE A 86 -25.83 27.25 -15.15
CA ILE A 86 -26.32 25.92 -15.50
C ILE A 86 -25.15 25.01 -15.89
N SER A 87 -25.09 23.80 -15.31
CA SER A 87 -24.05 22.76 -15.43
C SER A 87 -23.61 22.36 -16.85
N TRP A 88 -24.28 22.83 -17.90
CA TRP A 88 -24.09 22.44 -19.30
C TRP A 88 -23.22 23.42 -20.09
N LEU A 89 -22.90 24.60 -19.52
CA LEU A 89 -22.06 25.65 -20.14
C LEU A 89 -20.54 25.42 -19.97
N TYR A 90 -20.11 24.35 -19.30
CA TYR A 90 -18.72 24.14 -18.86
C TYR A 90 -17.79 23.43 -19.87
N GLU A 91 -18.33 23.03 -21.02
CA GLU A 91 -17.60 22.29 -22.06
C GLU A 91 -17.85 22.98 -23.39
N ASP A 92 -16.84 23.10 -24.25
CA ASP A 92 -17.05 23.49 -25.64
C ASP A 92 -17.36 22.22 -26.48
N PRO A 93 -18.45 22.21 -27.28
CA PRO A 93 -18.83 21.04 -28.08
C PRO A 93 -17.84 20.72 -29.21
N ASN A 94 -16.97 21.66 -29.58
CA ASN A 94 -15.91 21.53 -30.59
C ASN A 94 -14.51 21.38 -29.95
N GLU A 95 -14.26 21.94 -28.76
CA GLU A 95 -13.00 21.83 -28.00
C GLU A 95 -13.19 21.37 -26.54
N SER A 96 -13.45 20.08 -26.34
CA SER A 96 -13.60 19.46 -24.99
C SER A 96 -12.45 19.67 -24.00
N ASN A 97 -11.28 20.17 -24.45
CA ASN A 97 -10.11 20.44 -23.60
C ASN A 97 -10.14 21.82 -22.93
N LEU A 98 -11.18 22.61 -23.19
CA LEU A 98 -11.31 23.97 -22.70
C LEU A 98 -12.46 24.07 -21.70
N MET A 99 -12.14 24.40 -20.45
CA MET A 99 -13.08 24.31 -19.33
C MET A 99 -12.80 25.37 -18.26
N LEU A 100 -13.82 25.72 -17.47
CA LEU A 100 -13.60 26.47 -16.23
C LEU A 100 -12.89 25.59 -15.20
N SER A 101 -12.11 26.20 -14.31
CA SER A 101 -11.29 25.55 -13.28
C SER A 101 -12.05 24.51 -12.43
N ILE A 102 -13.32 24.78 -12.11
CA ILE A 102 -14.19 23.86 -11.37
C ILE A 102 -14.39 22.57 -12.15
N LYS A 103 -14.75 22.70 -13.43
CA LYS A 103 -15.03 21.57 -14.30
C LYS A 103 -13.74 20.82 -14.63
N CYS A 104 -12.61 21.51 -14.75
CA CYS A 104 -11.30 20.87 -14.82
C CYS A 104 -11.08 19.95 -13.63
N PHE A 105 -11.30 20.44 -12.41
CA PHE A 105 -11.17 19.63 -11.20
C PHE A 105 -12.15 18.45 -11.19
N ASP A 106 -13.43 18.69 -11.43
CA ASP A 106 -14.48 17.66 -11.40
C ASP A 106 -14.20 16.55 -12.44
N SER A 107 -13.88 16.93 -13.67
CA SER A 107 -13.53 15.99 -14.74
C SER A 107 -12.27 15.20 -14.40
N TRP A 108 -11.26 15.85 -13.83
CA TRP A 108 -10.03 15.18 -13.43
C TRP A 108 -10.28 14.17 -12.30
N ALA A 109 -11.01 14.57 -11.26
CA ALA A 109 -11.34 13.72 -10.13
C ALA A 109 -12.20 12.51 -10.54
N GLN A 110 -13.19 12.71 -11.41
CA GLN A 110 -14.00 11.63 -11.95
C GLN A 110 -13.15 10.62 -12.73
N ASN A 111 -12.28 11.09 -13.63
CA ASN A 111 -11.39 10.22 -14.41
C ASN A 111 -10.39 9.47 -13.51
N LEU A 112 -9.80 10.15 -12.52
CA LEU A 112 -8.93 9.54 -11.53
C LEU A 112 -9.64 8.38 -10.83
N LEU A 113 -10.83 8.62 -10.29
CA LEU A 113 -11.59 7.59 -9.57
C LEU A 113 -11.92 6.40 -10.48
N ILE A 114 -12.40 6.62 -11.71
CA ILE A 114 -12.67 5.55 -12.68
C ILE A 114 -11.42 4.71 -12.94
N ASP A 115 -10.27 5.34 -13.13
CA ASP A 115 -9.02 4.63 -13.43
C ASP A 115 -8.48 3.85 -12.23
N ILE A 116 -8.54 4.43 -11.02
CA ILE A 116 -8.17 3.74 -9.77
C ILE A 116 -8.91 2.44 -9.65
N ILE A 117 -10.21 2.53 -9.85
CA ILE A 117 -11.13 1.40 -9.80
C ILE A 117 -10.71 0.34 -10.83
N ARG A 118 -10.50 0.73 -12.09
CA ARG A 118 -10.07 -0.21 -13.13
C ARG A 118 -8.74 -0.89 -12.79
N TRP A 119 -7.74 -0.13 -12.32
CA TRP A 119 -6.44 -0.67 -11.91
C TRP A 119 -6.55 -1.66 -10.76
N GLU A 120 -7.18 -1.26 -9.66
CA GLU A 120 -7.34 -2.08 -8.45
C GLU A 120 -8.16 -3.35 -8.72
N HIS A 121 -9.13 -3.30 -9.62
CA HIS A 121 -9.91 -4.46 -10.03
C HIS A 121 -9.10 -5.40 -10.91
N GLN A 122 -8.56 -4.88 -12.01
CA GLN A 122 -7.91 -5.68 -13.04
C GLN A 122 -6.57 -6.25 -12.56
N LEU A 123 -5.90 -5.57 -11.62
CA LEU A 123 -4.65 -6.03 -11.00
C LEU A 123 -4.85 -6.66 -9.63
N LYS A 124 -6.09 -6.86 -9.15
CA LYS A 124 -6.36 -7.45 -7.83
C LYS A 124 -5.55 -8.72 -7.57
N ASP A 125 -5.48 -9.60 -8.55
CA ASP A 125 -4.73 -10.86 -8.42
C ASP A 125 -3.21 -10.67 -8.46
N CYS A 126 -2.71 -9.69 -9.21
CA CYS A 126 -1.29 -9.34 -9.27
C CYS A 126 -0.82 -8.65 -7.98
N ILE A 127 -1.63 -7.72 -7.44
CA ILE A 127 -1.35 -6.99 -6.19
C ILE A 127 -1.32 -7.97 -5.03
N ASN A 128 -2.33 -8.85 -4.95
CA ASN A 128 -2.55 -9.64 -3.75
C ASN A 128 -1.83 -10.98 -3.72
N ASN A 129 -1.33 -11.47 -4.86
CA ASN A 129 -0.70 -12.78 -4.94
C ASN A 129 0.68 -12.73 -5.57
N THR A 130 1.56 -13.63 -5.12
CA THR A 130 2.89 -13.79 -5.69
C THR A 130 2.83 -14.66 -6.97
N ASN A 131 3.46 -14.21 -8.05
CA ASN A 131 3.59 -14.98 -9.32
C ASN A 131 5.06 -15.16 -9.75
N VAL A 132 5.98 -15.20 -8.79
CA VAL A 132 7.44 -15.26 -9.02
C VAL A 132 7.92 -16.54 -9.74
N THR A 133 7.07 -17.57 -9.87
CA THR A 133 7.37 -18.74 -10.70
C THR A 133 7.04 -18.56 -12.18
N ASP A 134 6.24 -17.56 -12.55
CA ASP A 134 5.82 -17.27 -13.93
C ASP A 134 6.49 -16.00 -14.46
N CYS A 135 7.65 -16.19 -15.08
CA CYS A 135 8.52 -15.14 -15.57
C CYS A 135 8.00 -14.41 -16.82
N GLU A 136 6.97 -14.95 -17.45
CA GLU A 136 6.30 -14.34 -18.60
C GLU A 136 4.95 -13.73 -18.19
N SER A 137 4.69 -13.65 -16.88
CA SER A 137 3.45 -13.12 -16.34
C SER A 137 3.22 -11.67 -16.78
N LYS A 138 2.03 -11.43 -17.33
CA LYS A 138 1.56 -10.07 -17.63
C LYS A 138 1.54 -9.16 -16.39
N CYS A 139 1.44 -9.73 -15.18
CA CYS A 139 1.47 -8.96 -13.94
C CYS A 139 2.74 -8.12 -13.80
N ILE A 140 3.91 -8.62 -14.24
CA ILE A 140 5.17 -7.87 -14.13
C ILE A 140 5.06 -6.51 -14.84
N LYS A 141 4.70 -6.54 -16.13
CA LYS A 141 4.55 -5.33 -16.96
C LYS A 141 3.40 -4.45 -16.47
N ASN A 142 2.29 -5.07 -16.06
CA ASN A 142 1.12 -4.34 -15.60
C ASN A 142 1.38 -3.60 -14.27
N CYS A 143 2.07 -4.22 -13.31
CA CYS A 143 2.47 -3.57 -12.06
C CYS A 143 3.43 -2.40 -12.30
N GLN A 144 4.35 -2.52 -13.27
CA GLN A 144 5.24 -1.43 -13.68
C GLN A 144 4.47 -0.25 -14.28
N CYS A 145 3.53 -0.52 -15.19
CA CYS A 145 2.69 0.54 -15.75
C CYS A 145 1.81 1.19 -14.69
N TYR A 146 1.27 0.42 -13.74
CA TYR A 146 0.45 0.95 -12.65
C TYR A 146 1.23 1.92 -11.76
N GLU A 147 2.47 1.59 -11.38
CA GLU A 147 3.35 2.49 -10.64
C GLU A 147 3.64 3.78 -11.43
N ALA A 148 3.94 3.66 -12.72
CA ALA A 148 4.17 4.82 -13.58
C ALA A 148 2.93 5.71 -13.67
N TRP A 149 1.75 5.12 -13.80
CA TRP A 149 0.47 5.83 -13.84
C TRP A 149 0.22 6.61 -12.54
N ILE A 150 0.49 6.03 -11.36
CA ILE A 150 0.36 6.75 -10.07
C ILE A 150 1.30 7.95 -10.02
N LYS A 151 2.57 7.79 -10.44
CA LYS A 151 3.54 8.90 -10.49
C LYS A 151 3.06 10.01 -11.41
N GLN A 152 2.45 9.66 -12.54
CA GLN A 152 1.84 10.64 -13.45
C GLN A 152 0.66 11.36 -12.78
N LYS A 153 -0.24 10.65 -12.09
CA LYS A 153 -1.36 11.26 -11.35
C LYS A 153 -0.92 12.16 -10.21
N GLN A 154 0.18 11.85 -9.53
CA GLN A 154 0.79 12.75 -8.55
C GLN A 154 1.29 14.06 -9.18
N LYS A 155 1.88 14.01 -10.38
CA LYS A 155 2.29 15.21 -11.13
C LYS A 155 1.08 16.04 -11.57
N GLU A 156 0.08 15.39 -12.15
CA GLU A 156 -1.18 16.04 -12.55
C GLU A 156 -1.84 16.73 -11.35
N TRP A 157 -1.87 16.07 -10.18
CA TRP A 157 -2.45 16.65 -8.97
C TRP A 157 -1.77 17.95 -8.54
N GLN A 158 -0.45 18.07 -8.68
CA GLN A 158 0.24 19.35 -8.39
C GLN A 158 -0.24 20.45 -9.34
N GLN A 159 -0.42 20.17 -10.63
CA GLN A 159 -0.93 21.13 -11.61
C GLN A 159 -2.39 21.53 -11.29
N VAL A 160 -3.24 20.56 -10.94
CA VAL A 160 -4.63 20.80 -10.51
C VAL A 160 -4.66 21.68 -9.26
N LYS A 161 -3.76 21.47 -8.29
CA LYS A 161 -3.67 22.34 -7.11
C LYS A 161 -3.36 23.79 -7.47
N GLU A 162 -2.51 24.05 -8.46
CA GLU A 162 -2.23 25.42 -8.91
C GLU A 162 -3.47 26.09 -9.52
N VAL A 163 -4.29 25.33 -10.26
CA VAL A 163 -5.59 25.80 -10.76
C VAL A 163 -6.50 26.21 -9.61
N LEU A 164 -6.54 25.41 -8.54
CA LEU A 164 -7.39 25.66 -7.36
C LEU A 164 -6.87 26.78 -6.43
N LYS A 165 -5.61 27.20 -6.55
CA LYS A 165 -4.98 28.24 -5.72
C LYS A 165 -5.24 29.67 -6.22
N LYS A 166 -5.48 29.88 -7.51
CA LYS A 166 -5.66 31.19 -8.15
C LYS A 166 -7.04 31.85 -7.86
N LYS A 167 -7.38 31.99 -6.56
CA LYS A 167 -8.68 32.51 -6.06
C LYS A 167 -8.96 33.98 -6.40
N ASP A 168 -10.26 34.28 -6.51
CA ASP A 168 -10.88 35.58 -6.18
C ASP A 168 -11.65 35.45 -4.83
N GLU A 169 -11.72 36.52 -4.05
CA GLU A 169 -12.24 36.61 -2.67
C GLU A 169 -13.72 36.16 -2.53
N ASN A 170 -14.49 36.17 -3.63
CA ASN A 170 -15.91 35.80 -3.65
C ASN A 170 -16.20 34.34 -4.06
N SER A 171 -15.17 33.54 -4.37
CA SER A 171 -15.36 32.15 -4.82
C SER A 171 -15.79 31.23 -3.67
N HIS A 172 -17.11 31.00 -3.53
CA HIS A 172 -17.70 30.11 -2.54
C HIS A 172 -16.97 28.75 -2.44
N ASN A 173 -16.24 28.56 -1.34
CA ASN A 173 -15.99 27.30 -0.63
C ASN A 173 -15.76 26.01 -1.45
N TYR A 174 -14.98 26.06 -2.54
CA TYR A 174 -14.55 24.86 -3.29
C TYR A 174 -13.87 23.81 -2.40
N TYR A 175 -13.16 24.26 -1.37
CA TYR A 175 -12.48 23.42 -0.38
C TYR A 175 -13.43 22.55 0.45
N ASN A 176 -14.68 22.99 0.66
CA ASN A 176 -15.68 22.25 1.45
C ASN A 176 -16.37 21.13 0.67
N LYS A 177 -16.40 21.18 -0.67
CA LYS A 177 -16.91 20.07 -1.50
C LYS A 177 -15.94 18.90 -1.61
N LEU A 178 -14.67 19.17 -1.33
CA LEU A 178 -13.60 18.28 -1.76
C LEU A 178 -13.28 17.24 -0.63
N SER A 179 -13.73 17.48 0.62
CA SER A 179 -13.77 16.45 1.68
C SER A 179 -14.75 15.30 1.36
N SER A 180 -15.67 15.53 0.42
CA SER A 180 -16.63 14.55 -0.08
C SER A 180 -16.42 14.22 -1.57
N VAL A 181 -15.23 14.44 -2.16
CA VAL A 181 -14.92 14.08 -3.58
C VAL A 181 -15.48 12.71 -3.92
N PHE A 182 -15.20 11.71 -3.07
CA PHE A 182 -15.68 10.37 -3.33
C PHE A 182 -17.21 10.30 -3.36
N ASP A 183 -17.92 10.91 -2.41
CA ASP A 183 -19.40 10.92 -2.37
C ASP A 183 -20.03 11.74 -3.50
N SER A 184 -19.39 12.86 -3.85
CA SER A 184 -19.84 13.76 -4.90
C SER A 184 -19.78 13.11 -6.28
N PHE A 185 -18.72 12.34 -6.55
CA PHE A 185 -18.53 11.69 -7.85
C PHE A 185 -18.94 10.22 -7.88
N LEU A 186 -19.24 9.61 -6.73
CA LEU A 186 -19.55 8.17 -6.64
C LEU A 186 -20.60 7.75 -7.65
N TYR A 187 -21.71 8.49 -7.76
CA TYR A 187 -22.80 8.15 -8.67
C TYR A 187 -22.35 8.23 -10.15
N GLN A 188 -21.61 9.26 -10.52
CA GLN A 188 -21.12 9.45 -11.89
C GLN A 188 -20.09 8.39 -12.27
N VAL A 189 -19.16 8.09 -11.36
CA VAL A 189 -18.16 7.03 -11.48
C VAL A 189 -18.86 5.68 -11.64
N MET A 190 -19.84 5.38 -10.77
CA MET A 190 -20.62 4.15 -10.84
C MET A 190 -21.37 4.00 -12.17
N ASN A 191 -22.01 5.07 -12.65
CA ASN A 191 -22.72 5.04 -13.93
C ASN A 191 -21.79 4.81 -15.12
N ALA A 192 -20.59 5.38 -15.11
CA ALA A 192 -19.58 5.16 -16.15
C ALA A 192 -19.13 3.70 -16.19
N LEU A 193 -18.91 3.08 -15.02
CA LEU A 193 -18.42 1.71 -14.89
C LEU A 193 -19.49 0.64 -15.09
N LYS A 194 -20.76 0.94 -14.74
CA LYS A 194 -21.89 0.01 -14.90
C LYS A 194 -22.10 -0.41 -16.35
N LYS A 195 -21.77 0.47 -17.30
CA LYS A 195 -21.81 0.17 -18.75
C LYS A 195 -20.79 -0.89 -19.16
N GLU A 196 -19.77 -1.14 -18.34
CA GLU A 196 -18.72 -2.13 -18.60
C GLU A 196 -19.00 -3.51 -17.97
N ASP A 197 -20.08 -3.64 -17.17
CA ASP A 197 -20.40 -4.87 -16.43
C ASP A 197 -21.23 -5.87 -17.23
N LYS A 198 -20.66 -7.05 -17.50
CA LYS A 198 -21.39 -8.21 -18.03
C LYS A 198 -21.74 -9.27 -16.96
N ASP A 199 -21.16 -9.18 -15.76
CA ASP A 199 -21.12 -10.28 -14.78
C ASP A 199 -21.70 -9.94 -13.39
N GLY A 200 -22.10 -8.68 -13.13
CA GLY A 200 -22.62 -8.23 -11.83
C GLY A 200 -21.54 -8.08 -10.75
N LYS A 201 -20.25 -8.13 -11.12
CA LYS A 201 -19.12 -8.10 -10.16
C LYS A 201 -18.78 -6.69 -9.68
N TRP A 202 -19.25 -5.66 -10.38
CA TRP A 202 -18.95 -4.27 -10.04
C TRP A 202 -19.57 -3.82 -8.72
N ASP A 203 -20.68 -4.41 -8.29
CA ASP A 203 -21.28 -4.13 -6.98
C ASP A 203 -20.38 -4.57 -5.83
N GLN A 204 -19.72 -5.73 -5.96
CA GLN A 204 -18.78 -6.22 -4.96
C GLN A 204 -17.53 -5.33 -4.93
N PHE A 205 -17.02 -4.97 -6.09
CA PHE A 205 -15.83 -4.13 -6.19
C PHE A 205 -16.11 -2.70 -5.67
N THR A 206 -17.29 -2.16 -5.96
CA THR A 206 -17.77 -0.89 -5.41
C THR A 206 -17.85 -0.95 -3.89
N LYS A 207 -18.33 -2.05 -3.30
CA LYS A 207 -18.34 -2.24 -1.84
C LYS A 207 -16.93 -2.35 -1.26
N ASP A 208 -16.03 -3.08 -1.92
CA ASP A 208 -14.64 -3.22 -1.50
C ASP A 208 -13.92 -1.87 -1.52
N LEU A 209 -14.13 -1.06 -2.56
CA LEU A 209 -13.58 0.29 -2.68
C LEU A 209 -14.22 1.28 -1.73
N LYS A 210 -15.55 1.30 -1.62
CA LYS A 210 -16.26 2.13 -0.63
C LYS A 210 -15.69 1.88 0.75
N LYS A 211 -15.53 0.61 1.12
CA LYS A 211 -14.84 0.24 2.35
C LYS A 211 -13.42 0.80 2.37
N LYS A 212 -12.58 0.56 1.34
CA LYS A 212 -11.21 1.11 1.26
C LYS A 212 -11.13 2.62 1.50
N PHE A 213 -12.14 3.36 1.04
CA PHE A 213 -12.22 4.81 1.17
C PHE A 213 -12.99 5.30 2.40
N GLU A 214 -13.74 4.44 3.10
CA GLU A 214 -14.53 4.78 4.30
C GLU A 214 -13.63 5.23 5.48
N PRO A 215 -12.51 4.54 5.81
CA PRO A 215 -11.56 5.02 6.81
C PRO A 215 -10.90 6.34 6.42
N SER A 216 -10.77 6.62 5.12
CA SER A 216 -10.25 7.91 4.65
C SER A 216 -11.24 9.05 4.92
N LYS A 217 -12.56 8.76 5.00
CA LYS A 217 -13.59 9.76 5.36
C LYS A 217 -13.59 10.11 6.83
N ASP A 218 -13.46 9.13 7.72
CA ASP A 218 -13.34 9.39 9.16
C ASP A 218 -12.09 10.21 9.48
N LYS A 219 -11.01 10.01 8.70
CA LYS A 219 -9.76 10.79 8.77
C LYS A 219 -9.85 12.18 8.10
N ALA A 220 -10.68 12.32 7.05
CA ALA A 220 -10.96 13.60 6.40
C ALA A 220 -11.98 14.45 7.17
N SER A 221 -12.63 13.90 8.20
CA SER A 221 -13.60 14.64 9.03
C SER A 221 -12.99 15.87 9.73
N THR A 222 -11.66 15.95 9.84
CA THR A 222 -10.90 17.14 10.32
C THR A 222 -9.90 17.69 9.30
N ALA A 223 -9.73 17.04 8.14
CA ALA A 223 -8.68 17.35 7.17
C ALA A 223 -9.31 17.93 5.90
N ASN A 224 -8.63 18.89 5.27
CA ASN A 224 -9.19 19.49 4.07
C ASN A 224 -9.08 18.47 2.92
N SER A 225 -9.82 18.75 1.89
CA SER A 225 -9.94 17.91 0.72
C SER A 225 -8.65 17.54 -0.06
N GLN A 226 -7.60 18.36 0.06
CA GLN A 226 -6.30 18.08 -0.54
C GLN A 226 -5.67 16.86 0.14
N ASP A 227 -5.87 16.74 1.45
CA ASP A 227 -5.38 15.65 2.27
C ASP A 227 -6.03 14.31 1.85
N ALA A 228 -7.27 14.33 1.35
CA ALA A 228 -7.98 13.13 0.91
C ALA A 228 -7.44 12.54 -0.41
N ILE A 229 -7.12 13.39 -1.40
CA ILE A 229 -6.54 12.94 -2.68
C ILE A 229 -5.10 12.48 -2.49
N GLU A 230 -4.32 13.18 -1.66
CA GLU A 230 -2.95 12.78 -1.34
C GLU A 230 -2.92 11.44 -0.60
N LEU A 231 -3.76 11.26 0.42
CA LEU A 231 -3.93 9.98 1.13
C LEU A 231 -4.34 8.84 0.18
N LEU A 232 -5.22 9.13 -0.79
CA LEU A 232 -5.63 8.17 -1.80
C LEU A 232 -4.46 7.77 -2.72
N LEU A 233 -3.72 8.73 -3.27
CA LEU A 233 -2.58 8.45 -4.14
C LEU A 233 -1.47 7.69 -3.40
N ASP A 234 -1.25 7.98 -2.12
CA ASP A 234 -0.31 7.24 -1.27
C ASP A 234 -0.74 5.79 -1.03
N HIS A 235 -2.04 5.54 -0.81
CA HIS A 235 -2.56 4.17 -0.74
C HIS A 235 -2.33 3.39 -2.03
N LEU A 236 -2.53 4.02 -3.20
CA LEU A 236 -2.27 3.37 -4.49
C LEU A 236 -0.79 3.08 -4.68
N LYS A 237 0.08 4.02 -4.29
CA LYS A 237 1.55 3.86 -4.35
C LYS A 237 1.99 2.63 -3.54
N ASP A 238 1.39 2.44 -2.37
CA ASP A 238 1.62 1.26 -1.55
C ASP A 238 1.19 -0.04 -2.26
N ASN A 239 -0.01 -0.05 -2.88
CA ASN A 239 -0.49 -1.21 -3.65
C ASN A 239 0.37 -1.51 -4.88
N ALA A 240 0.82 -0.48 -5.61
CA ALA A 240 1.73 -0.64 -6.74
C ALA A 240 3.10 -1.19 -6.33
N THR A 241 3.62 -0.73 -5.18
CA THR A 241 4.86 -1.26 -4.60
C THR A 241 4.69 -2.74 -4.24
N THR A 242 3.58 -3.10 -3.58
CA THR A 242 3.24 -4.50 -3.28
C THR A 242 3.09 -5.34 -4.55
N CYS A 243 2.44 -4.81 -5.58
CA CYS A 243 2.29 -5.45 -6.89
C CYS A 243 3.66 -5.80 -7.49
N LYS A 244 4.59 -4.85 -7.52
CA LYS A 244 5.95 -5.07 -8.00
C LYS A 244 6.71 -6.10 -7.16
N ASP A 245 6.66 -5.99 -5.85
CA ASP A 245 7.33 -6.90 -4.93
C ASP A 245 6.82 -8.35 -5.10
N ASN A 246 5.51 -8.54 -5.30
CA ASN A 246 4.90 -9.84 -5.54
C ASN A 246 5.18 -10.43 -6.93
N ASN A 247 5.60 -9.60 -7.89
CA ASN A 247 5.83 -9.98 -9.28
C ASN A 247 7.23 -9.54 -9.74
N SER A 248 8.25 -9.66 -8.88
CA SER A 248 9.64 -9.36 -9.25
C SER A 248 10.22 -10.44 -10.17
N ASN A 249 10.99 -10.01 -11.17
CA ASN A 249 11.73 -10.88 -12.08
C ASN A 249 13.00 -11.49 -11.47
N GLU A 250 13.43 -11.06 -10.27
CA GLU A 250 14.65 -11.58 -9.62
C GLU A 250 14.61 -13.11 -9.44
N ALA A 251 13.43 -13.70 -9.27
CA ALA A 251 13.28 -15.15 -9.12
C ALA A 251 13.50 -15.93 -10.43
N CYS A 252 13.54 -15.25 -11.58
CA CYS A 252 13.49 -15.83 -12.91
C CYS A 252 14.84 -16.24 -13.50
N ASP A 253 15.95 -15.72 -12.96
CA ASP A 253 17.29 -16.11 -13.42
C ASP A 253 17.61 -17.60 -13.16
N VAL A 254 16.84 -18.28 -12.30
CA VAL A 254 17.10 -19.67 -11.86
C VAL A 254 16.11 -20.70 -12.48
N SER A 255 15.19 -20.30 -13.37
CA SER A 255 14.04 -21.16 -13.73
C SER A 255 14.19 -21.99 -15.01
N LYS A 256 15.14 -21.68 -15.92
CA LYS A 256 15.13 -22.24 -17.29
C LYS A 256 15.52 -23.72 -17.46
N LYS A 257 15.92 -24.44 -16.41
CA LYS A 257 16.18 -25.90 -16.50
C LYS A 257 15.24 -26.69 -15.59
N VAL A 258 14.29 -27.40 -16.19
CA VAL A 258 13.55 -28.49 -15.54
C VAL A 258 14.58 -29.57 -15.21
N LYS A 259 14.84 -29.78 -13.92
CA LYS A 259 15.73 -30.87 -13.47
C LYS A 259 14.87 -32.10 -13.24
N THR A 260 15.29 -33.25 -13.77
CA THR A 260 14.74 -34.56 -13.43
C THR A 260 14.87 -34.80 -11.93
N ASN A 261 13.92 -35.53 -11.34
CA ASN A 261 13.98 -35.86 -9.91
C ASN A 261 15.25 -36.68 -9.63
N PRO A 262 16.23 -36.15 -8.87
CA PRO A 262 17.48 -36.87 -8.61
C PRO A 262 17.28 -38.14 -7.77
N CYS A 263 16.13 -38.28 -7.11
CA CYS A 263 15.77 -39.46 -6.33
C CYS A 263 14.95 -40.50 -7.12
N GLY A 264 14.55 -40.20 -8.36
CA GLY A 264 13.79 -41.11 -9.21
C GLY A 264 14.72 -42.11 -9.90
N ARG A 265 14.70 -43.39 -9.50
CA ARG A 265 15.57 -44.43 -10.08
C ARG A 265 15.30 -44.71 -11.57
N ASN A 266 14.11 -44.39 -12.07
CA ASN A 266 13.74 -44.48 -13.47
C ASN A 266 13.09 -43.14 -13.85
N ASN A 267 13.49 -42.52 -14.95
CA ASN A 267 13.01 -41.22 -15.46
C ASN A 267 11.48 -41.16 -15.79
N ASN A 268 10.67 -42.06 -15.23
CA ASN A 268 9.22 -42.14 -15.34
C ASN A 268 8.48 -41.30 -14.26
N GLY A 269 9.19 -40.45 -13.52
CA GLY A 269 8.57 -39.55 -12.54
C GLY A 269 7.82 -38.40 -13.22
N GLY A 270 6.66 -38.03 -12.68
CA GLY A 270 5.90 -36.85 -13.12
C GLY A 270 6.72 -35.55 -13.04
N LYS A 271 6.24 -34.49 -13.69
CA LYS A 271 6.91 -33.17 -13.70
C LYS A 271 7.19 -32.70 -12.26
N LEU A 272 8.44 -32.37 -11.95
CA LEU A 272 8.87 -31.96 -10.62
C LEU A 272 8.23 -30.62 -10.23
N VAL A 273 7.46 -30.61 -9.15
CA VAL A 273 6.89 -29.39 -8.58
C VAL A 273 7.88 -28.83 -7.55
N ARG A 274 8.42 -27.63 -7.81
CA ARG A 274 9.29 -26.93 -6.85
C ARG A 274 8.45 -26.47 -5.65
N VAL A 275 8.98 -26.57 -4.43
CA VAL A 275 8.29 -26.16 -3.17
C VAL A 275 7.73 -24.72 -3.22
N LYS A 276 8.36 -23.83 -3.98
CA LYS A 276 7.86 -22.47 -4.23
C LYS A 276 6.43 -22.45 -4.80
N ARG A 277 6.06 -23.44 -5.64
CA ARG A 277 4.74 -23.49 -6.27
C ARG A 277 3.61 -23.80 -5.25
N PRO A 278 3.71 -24.83 -4.39
CA PRO A 278 2.81 -24.98 -3.26
C PRO A 278 2.78 -23.76 -2.33
N ALA A 279 3.93 -23.11 -2.06
CA ALA A 279 3.97 -21.91 -1.23
C ALA A 279 3.17 -20.74 -1.83
N GLU A 280 3.25 -20.51 -3.14
CA GLU A 280 2.40 -19.52 -3.84
C GLU A 280 0.91 -19.87 -3.72
N MET A 281 0.55 -21.15 -3.85
CA MET A 281 -0.84 -21.58 -3.68
C MET A 281 -1.34 -21.35 -2.25
N MET A 282 -0.50 -21.63 -1.25
CA MET A 282 -0.79 -21.35 0.16
C MET A 282 -0.95 -19.86 0.42
N GLN A 283 -0.11 -19.02 -0.18
CA GLN A 283 -0.24 -17.56 -0.07
C GLN A 283 -1.55 -17.05 -0.68
N ARG A 284 -1.92 -17.52 -1.88
CA ARG A 284 -3.22 -17.22 -2.50
C ARG A 284 -4.39 -17.63 -1.60
N TYR A 285 -4.27 -18.77 -0.94
CA TYR A 285 -5.28 -19.25 -0.01
C TYR A 285 -5.36 -18.38 1.26
N ALA A 286 -4.23 -18.02 1.85
CA ALA A 286 -4.16 -17.11 3.00
C ALA A 286 -4.83 -15.77 2.68
N ARG A 287 -4.54 -15.20 1.51
CA ARG A 287 -5.18 -13.96 1.05
C ARG A 287 -6.70 -14.09 0.93
N LYS A 288 -7.20 -15.20 0.35
CA LYS A 288 -8.65 -15.46 0.27
C LYS A 288 -9.28 -15.59 1.66
N GLN A 289 -8.58 -16.18 2.63
CA GLN A 289 -9.05 -16.28 4.01
C GLN A 289 -9.13 -14.92 4.70
N LEU A 290 -8.10 -14.08 4.55
CA LEU A 290 -8.06 -12.71 5.03
C LEU A 290 -9.29 -11.94 4.55
N GLU A 291 -9.56 -11.92 3.24
CA GLU A 291 -10.68 -11.16 2.67
C GLU A 291 -12.05 -11.71 3.11
N LYS A 292 -12.18 -13.04 3.23
CA LYS A 292 -13.42 -13.67 3.71
C LYS A 292 -13.71 -13.34 5.18
N ARG A 293 -12.67 -13.15 6.00
CA ARG A 293 -12.76 -12.82 7.42
C ARG A 293 -12.59 -11.32 7.62
N GLY A 294 -11.46 -10.89 8.20
CA GLY A 294 -11.23 -9.51 8.61
C GLY A 294 -11.31 -8.50 7.47
N GLY A 295 -10.85 -8.87 6.28
CA GLY A 295 -10.54 -7.96 5.19
C GLY A 295 -9.24 -7.22 5.47
N GLU A 296 -8.40 -7.05 4.44
CA GLU A 296 -7.10 -6.37 4.59
C GLU A 296 -7.27 -4.98 5.21
N ILE A 297 -8.29 -4.23 4.77
CA ILE A 297 -8.54 -2.87 5.23
C ILE A 297 -8.63 -2.73 6.77
N ASN A 298 -9.20 -3.72 7.45
CA ASN A 298 -9.40 -3.64 8.90
C ASN A 298 -8.20 -4.14 9.70
N LEU A 299 -7.23 -4.80 9.05
CA LEU A 299 -6.08 -5.43 9.71
C LEU A 299 -4.75 -4.82 9.30
N LYS A 300 -4.70 -4.14 8.14
CA LYS A 300 -3.53 -3.41 7.67
C LYS A 300 -3.24 -2.25 8.61
N GLY A 301 -2.11 -2.33 9.29
CA GLY A 301 -1.59 -1.25 10.11
C GLY A 301 -0.94 -0.18 9.22
N ASP A 302 -0.82 1.02 9.77
CA ASP A 302 -0.12 2.15 9.19
C ASP A 302 0.78 2.71 10.29
N ALA A 303 2.07 2.36 10.23
CA ALA A 303 3.03 2.76 11.24
C ALA A 303 3.19 4.29 11.30
N THR A 304 2.91 5.02 10.22
CA THR A 304 2.98 6.49 10.25
C THR A 304 1.97 7.11 11.22
N ARG A 305 0.93 6.35 11.54
CA ARG A 305 -0.16 6.73 12.47
C ARG A 305 -0.01 6.06 13.83
N GLY A 306 1.12 5.38 14.07
CA GLY A 306 1.46 4.80 15.36
C GLY A 306 1.84 5.86 16.38
N THR A 307 1.64 5.54 17.66
CA THR A 307 2.22 6.30 18.77
C THR A 307 3.36 5.48 19.37
N TYR A 308 4.46 6.16 19.70
CA TYR A 308 5.67 5.53 20.20
C TYR A 308 6.14 6.23 21.47
N ASN A 309 6.10 5.52 22.60
CA ASN A 309 6.41 6.09 23.92
C ASN A 309 7.86 6.60 24.06
N LEU A 310 8.76 6.18 23.18
CA LEU A 310 10.16 6.60 23.17
C LEU A 310 10.40 7.86 22.31
N GLY A 311 9.34 8.51 21.84
CA GLY A 311 9.40 9.82 21.18
C GLY A 311 9.63 9.79 19.67
N GLY A 312 9.62 8.60 19.04
CA GLY A 312 9.60 8.49 17.58
C GLY A 312 8.32 9.09 17.00
N GLN A 313 8.46 9.89 15.94
CA GLN A 313 7.33 10.58 15.30
C GLN A 313 6.87 9.75 14.10
N GLY A 314 5.72 9.07 14.23
CA GLY A 314 5.20 8.20 13.19
C GLY A 314 5.01 8.93 11.86
N ASP A 315 4.49 10.15 11.89
CA ASP A 315 4.23 10.98 10.71
C ASP A 315 5.50 11.38 9.94
N GLN A 316 6.68 11.18 10.53
CA GLN A 316 7.97 11.36 9.86
C GLN A 316 8.49 10.08 9.20
N LEU A 317 7.85 8.93 9.40
CA LEU A 317 8.28 7.68 8.77
C LEU A 317 8.10 7.74 7.25
N ASP A 318 9.14 7.34 6.52
CA ASP A 318 9.06 7.23 5.07
C ASP A 318 8.26 5.98 4.64
N ALA A 319 7.79 5.93 3.39
CA ALA A 319 6.98 4.83 2.86
C ALA A 319 7.70 3.47 2.80
N THR A 320 9.02 3.46 2.92
CA THR A 320 9.86 2.25 2.99
C THR A 320 10.15 1.82 4.43
N PHE A 321 9.84 2.68 5.40
CA PHE A 321 10.21 2.61 6.80
C PHE A 321 11.72 2.53 7.02
N CYS A 322 12.51 3.08 6.09
CA CYS A 322 13.98 3.03 6.17
C CYS A 322 14.50 3.92 7.30
N ASN A 323 13.81 5.00 7.64
CA ASN A 323 14.15 5.89 8.75
C ASN A 323 13.62 5.44 10.13
N ILE A 324 12.91 4.31 10.25
CA ILE A 324 12.46 3.80 11.56
C ILE A 324 13.65 3.45 12.45
N ASP A 325 13.61 3.85 13.72
CA ASP A 325 14.70 3.65 14.67
C ASP A 325 14.18 3.23 16.06
N GLU A 326 15.07 3.09 17.03
CA GLU A 326 14.73 2.63 18.38
C GLU A 326 13.76 3.54 19.13
N LYS A 327 13.54 4.78 18.69
CA LYS A 327 12.54 5.69 19.28
C LYS A 327 11.11 5.33 18.86
N HIS A 328 10.95 4.57 17.77
CA HIS A 328 9.66 4.11 17.23
C HIS A 328 9.23 2.78 17.86
N SER A 329 9.18 2.74 19.19
CA SER A 329 8.89 1.53 19.95
C SER A 329 8.07 1.83 21.20
N ASN A 330 7.32 0.81 21.66
CA ASN A 330 6.56 0.84 22.92
C ASN A 330 7.08 -0.21 23.92
N ARG A 331 8.38 -0.52 23.86
CA ARG A 331 9.07 -1.42 24.80
C ARG A 331 9.35 -0.76 26.15
N ASN A 332 9.55 -1.60 27.16
CA ASN A 332 10.10 -1.19 28.45
C ASN A 332 11.62 -0.98 28.33
N THR A 333 12.06 0.28 28.43
CA THR A 333 13.47 0.70 28.30
C THR A 333 14.36 0.20 29.43
N SER A 334 13.82 -0.12 30.60
CA SER A 334 14.62 -0.70 31.69
C SER A 334 15.06 -2.14 31.43
N ARG A 335 14.42 -2.83 30.46
CA ARG A 335 14.68 -4.24 30.13
C ARG A 335 15.24 -4.45 28.72
N SER A 336 15.10 -3.46 27.84
CA SER A 336 15.50 -3.56 26.45
C SER A 336 15.97 -2.22 25.91
N ASN A 337 17.24 -2.17 25.50
CA ASN A 337 17.82 -1.03 24.80
C ASN A 337 17.39 -0.96 23.33
N GLY A 338 16.92 -2.06 22.73
CA GLY A 338 16.47 -2.13 21.35
C GLY A 338 16.23 -3.58 20.91
N PRO A 339 15.76 -3.83 19.67
CA PRO A 339 15.45 -5.17 19.17
C PRO A 339 16.56 -6.21 19.34
N CYS A 340 17.82 -5.83 19.15
CA CYS A 340 18.97 -6.74 19.26
C CYS A 340 19.58 -6.78 20.67
N ASP A 341 19.02 -6.08 21.67
CA ASP A 341 19.56 -6.10 23.03
C ASP A 341 19.46 -7.50 23.65
N GLY A 342 20.51 -7.92 24.34
CA GLY A 342 20.58 -9.27 24.89
C GLY A 342 20.99 -10.36 23.91
N LYS A 343 21.04 -10.09 22.61
CA LYS A 343 21.18 -11.14 21.59
C LYS A 343 22.64 -11.42 21.22
N ASP A 344 23.01 -12.70 21.25
CA ASP A 344 24.34 -13.22 20.88
C ASP A 344 25.50 -12.47 21.57
N LYS A 345 25.41 -12.43 22.92
CA LYS A 345 26.33 -11.71 23.83
C LYS A 345 27.68 -12.43 24.08
N VAL A 346 27.89 -13.61 23.52
CA VAL A 346 29.16 -14.34 23.71
C VAL A 346 30.29 -13.63 22.96
N ILE A 347 31.51 -13.65 23.53
CA ILE A 347 32.71 -13.10 22.87
C ILE A 347 32.87 -13.79 21.52
N ASN A 348 32.94 -13.01 20.43
CA ASN A 348 32.91 -13.51 19.06
C ASN A 348 31.65 -14.35 18.77
N GLY A 349 30.48 -13.73 18.96
CA GLY A 349 29.13 -14.27 18.74
C GLY A 349 28.97 -15.35 17.67
N VAL A 350 27.97 -16.22 17.84
CA VAL A 350 27.82 -17.44 17.04
C VAL A 350 26.69 -17.38 16.01
N ARG A 351 25.86 -16.32 16.04
CA ARG A 351 24.60 -16.21 15.27
C ARG A 351 24.75 -16.50 13.78
N MET A 352 25.78 -15.93 13.15
CA MET A 352 26.08 -16.00 11.72
C MET A 352 27.44 -16.64 11.42
N LYS A 353 28.14 -17.15 12.44
CA LYS A 353 29.44 -17.81 12.30
C LYS A 353 29.29 -19.15 11.58
N ILE A 354 30.06 -19.33 10.49
CA ILE A 354 30.09 -20.57 9.72
C ILE A 354 30.66 -21.69 10.59
N GLY A 355 30.01 -22.86 10.55
CA GLY A 355 30.40 -24.03 11.34
C GLY A 355 29.76 -24.10 12.74
N THR A 356 28.98 -23.11 13.16
CA THR A 356 28.22 -23.19 14.43
C THR A 356 27.20 -24.34 14.38
N PRO A 357 27.26 -25.32 15.31
CA PRO A 357 26.27 -26.39 15.40
C PRO A 357 24.87 -25.87 15.75
N TRP A 358 23.84 -26.50 15.19
CA TRP A 358 22.46 -26.22 15.56
C TRP A 358 22.13 -27.00 16.84
N GLN A 359 21.52 -26.31 17.79
CA GLN A 359 21.19 -26.87 19.09
C GLN A 359 19.82 -27.56 19.05
N THR A 360 19.61 -28.56 19.91
CA THR A 360 18.34 -29.28 20.09
C THR A 360 18.21 -29.74 21.55
N GLY A 361 17.02 -30.17 21.95
CA GLY A 361 16.75 -30.74 23.26
C GLY A 361 16.55 -29.73 24.40
N ASN A 362 16.62 -30.25 25.62
CA ASN A 362 16.17 -29.55 26.83
C ASN A 362 17.01 -28.31 27.18
N ASP A 363 18.29 -28.27 26.81
CA ASP A 363 19.21 -27.16 27.13
C ASP A 363 18.77 -25.83 26.52
N ILE A 364 17.99 -25.88 25.44
CA ILE A 364 17.35 -24.70 24.82
C ILE A 364 15.82 -24.75 24.86
N GLN A 365 15.26 -25.56 25.77
CA GLN A 365 13.82 -25.68 26.01
C GLN A 365 13.04 -26.04 24.74
N ILE A 366 13.58 -26.98 23.95
CA ILE A 366 12.88 -27.55 22.80
C ILE A 366 12.19 -28.85 23.24
N THR A 367 10.89 -28.90 23.03
CA THR A 367 10.04 -30.05 23.38
C THR A 367 10.08 -31.15 22.31
N ASP A 368 10.24 -30.79 21.03
CA ASP A 368 10.34 -31.74 19.93
C ASP A 368 11.81 -32.21 19.73
N PRO A 369 12.13 -33.50 19.99
CA PRO A 369 13.50 -34.01 19.86
C PRO A 369 14.04 -34.02 18.42
N HIS A 370 13.20 -33.76 17.42
CA HIS A 370 13.59 -33.66 16.02
C HIS A 370 13.73 -32.21 15.53
N LEU A 371 13.46 -31.22 16.38
CA LEU A 371 13.65 -29.81 16.07
C LEU A 371 15.11 -29.39 16.36
N PHE A 372 15.78 -28.86 15.34
CA PHE A 372 17.09 -28.23 15.47
C PHE A 372 16.92 -26.72 15.28
N LEU A 373 17.37 -25.92 16.26
CA LEU A 373 17.23 -24.48 16.24
C LEU A 373 18.43 -23.82 15.54
N PRO A 374 18.22 -23.03 14.48
CA PRO A 374 19.27 -22.24 13.89
C PRO A 374 19.81 -21.18 14.89
N PRO A 375 21.13 -21.00 15.03
CA PRO A 375 21.71 -19.91 15.82
C PRO A 375 21.18 -18.53 15.41
N ARG A 376 20.87 -18.34 14.12
CA ARG A 376 20.19 -17.14 13.60
C ARG A 376 18.86 -16.86 14.32
N ARG A 377 18.02 -17.88 14.51
CA ARG A 377 16.71 -17.76 15.19
C ARG A 377 16.88 -17.59 16.69
N GLN A 378 17.80 -18.34 17.29
CA GLN A 378 18.10 -18.27 18.73
C GLN A 378 18.50 -16.86 19.17
N HIS A 379 19.20 -16.12 18.30
CA HIS A 379 19.67 -14.77 18.57
C HIS A 379 19.02 -13.72 17.66
N MET A 380 17.76 -13.95 17.29
CA MET A 380 16.96 -13.00 16.51
C MET A 380 16.69 -11.71 17.29
N CYS A 381 16.65 -10.58 16.59
CA CYS A 381 16.41 -9.26 17.16
C CYS A 381 14.92 -9.00 17.42
N THR A 382 14.38 -9.58 18.49
CA THR A 382 12.98 -9.45 18.93
C THR A 382 12.83 -8.88 20.34
N SER A 383 13.90 -8.36 20.95
CA SER A 383 13.91 -7.92 22.34
C SER A 383 12.86 -6.84 22.63
N ASN A 384 12.63 -5.89 21.72
CA ASN A 384 11.56 -4.90 21.88
C ASN A 384 10.17 -5.56 21.95
N LEU A 385 9.92 -6.64 21.19
CA LEU A 385 8.68 -7.42 21.24
C LEU A 385 8.54 -8.21 22.55
N GLU A 386 9.65 -8.75 23.05
CA GLU A 386 9.73 -9.47 24.33
C GLU A 386 9.39 -8.58 25.53
N PHE A 387 9.57 -7.26 25.39
CA PHE A 387 9.38 -6.28 26.46
C PHE A 387 8.35 -5.19 26.13
N LEU A 388 7.38 -5.46 25.24
CA LEU A 388 6.26 -4.53 24.97
C LEU A 388 5.47 -4.20 26.24
N GLN A 389 5.13 -2.92 26.42
CA GLN A 389 4.26 -2.47 27.52
C GLN A 389 2.78 -2.56 27.13
N THR A 390 2.25 -3.79 27.05
CA THR A 390 0.90 -4.05 26.53
C THR A 390 -0.24 -3.53 27.41
N THR A 391 0.04 -3.24 28.69
CA THR A 391 -0.91 -2.64 29.64
C THR A 391 -0.95 -1.13 29.57
N ASP A 392 0.03 -0.51 28.91
CA ASP A 392 0.20 0.94 28.84
C ASP A 392 -0.33 1.47 27.50
N LYS A 393 -0.53 2.78 27.42
CA LYS A 393 -0.84 3.43 26.14
C LYS A 393 0.40 3.33 25.24
N PRO A 394 0.24 3.18 23.91
CA PRO A 394 -1.02 3.03 23.18
C PRO A 394 -1.54 1.58 23.11
N LEU A 395 -0.75 0.59 23.53
CA LEU A 395 -1.02 -0.84 23.27
C LEU A 395 -2.21 -1.40 24.03
N ASN A 396 -2.63 -0.77 25.13
CA ASN A 396 -3.90 -1.07 25.81
C ASN A 396 -5.15 -0.52 25.10
N GLY A 397 -4.95 0.20 23.99
CA GLY A 397 -6.02 0.82 23.20
C GLY A 397 -6.67 2.03 23.86
N ALA A 398 -5.96 2.72 24.76
CA ALA A 398 -6.30 4.05 25.23
C ALA A 398 -5.38 5.10 24.59
N GLY A 399 -5.89 6.32 24.39
CA GLY A 399 -5.21 7.40 23.67
C GLY A 399 -6.10 8.04 22.62
N ASN A 400 -5.55 9.01 21.88
CA ASN A 400 -6.31 9.82 20.90
C ASN A 400 -6.23 9.27 19.47
N GLY A 401 -5.62 8.10 19.25
CA GLY A 401 -5.38 7.55 17.92
C GLY A 401 -6.52 6.72 17.30
N GLY A 402 -7.70 6.72 17.91
CA GLY A 402 -8.87 5.99 17.41
C GLY A 402 -8.80 4.47 17.54
N VAL A 403 -9.68 3.77 16.84
CA VAL A 403 -9.88 2.31 16.94
C VAL A 403 -8.67 1.48 16.50
N ASP A 404 -7.82 2.03 15.64
CA ASP A 404 -6.69 1.32 15.03
C ASP A 404 -5.34 1.64 15.69
N ILE A 405 -5.31 2.45 16.74
CA ILE A 405 -4.05 2.93 17.33
C ILE A 405 -3.14 1.78 17.82
N VAL A 406 -3.73 0.73 18.38
CA VAL A 406 -3.00 -0.48 18.80
C VAL A 406 -2.36 -1.14 17.58
N ASN A 407 -3.13 -1.27 16.49
CA ASN A 407 -2.68 -1.93 15.27
C ASN A 407 -1.52 -1.16 14.62
N HIS A 408 -1.66 0.16 14.49
CA HIS A 408 -0.66 1.05 13.91
C HIS A 408 0.64 1.07 14.71
N SER A 409 0.53 1.24 16.04
CA SER A 409 1.69 1.29 16.94
C SER A 409 2.41 -0.06 16.99
N PHE A 410 1.65 -1.16 17.07
CA PHE A 410 2.22 -2.51 17.07
C PHE A 410 2.94 -2.84 15.77
N LEU A 411 2.38 -2.45 14.61
CA LEU A 411 3.07 -2.62 13.33
C LEU A 411 4.44 -1.96 13.36
N GLY A 412 4.57 -0.75 13.90
CA GLY A 412 5.87 -0.06 14.03
C GLY A 412 6.91 -0.88 14.80
N ASP A 413 6.55 -1.45 15.95
CA ASP A 413 7.46 -2.33 16.72
C ASP A 413 7.88 -3.59 15.92
N VAL A 414 6.98 -4.15 15.11
CA VAL A 414 7.30 -5.28 14.22
C VAL A 414 8.23 -4.87 13.08
N LEU A 415 7.98 -3.72 12.44
CA LEU A 415 8.83 -3.16 11.38
C LEU A 415 10.24 -2.87 11.90
N LEU A 416 10.33 -2.27 13.09
CA LEU A 416 11.60 -1.97 13.77
C LEU A 416 12.40 -3.26 14.01
N SER A 417 11.75 -4.30 14.54
CA SER A 417 12.38 -5.62 14.77
C SER A 417 12.90 -6.21 13.46
N ALA A 418 12.08 -6.18 12.41
CA ALA A 418 12.43 -6.74 11.11
C ALA A 418 13.62 -6.02 10.46
N LYS A 419 13.59 -4.68 10.43
CA LYS A 419 14.70 -3.87 9.90
C LYS A 419 15.99 -4.15 10.65
N MET A 420 15.96 -4.11 11.99
CA MET A 420 17.15 -4.30 12.80
C MET A 420 17.68 -5.73 12.73
N ASP A 421 16.81 -6.74 12.64
CA ASP A 421 17.23 -8.12 12.44
C ASP A 421 17.98 -8.34 11.12
N ALA A 422 17.48 -7.72 10.03
CA ALA A 422 18.13 -7.76 8.72
C ALA A 422 19.50 -7.06 8.74
N ALA A 423 19.58 -5.87 9.34
CA ALA A 423 20.85 -5.14 9.48
C ALA A 423 21.88 -5.92 10.32
N GLU A 424 21.42 -6.54 11.41
CA GLU A 424 22.29 -7.33 12.29
C GLU A 424 22.77 -8.63 11.62
N ILE A 425 21.96 -9.25 10.74
CA ILE A 425 22.41 -10.37 9.90
C ILE A 425 23.60 -9.96 9.04
N ILE A 426 23.50 -8.83 8.33
CA ILE A 426 24.56 -8.35 7.43
C ILE A 426 25.83 -8.08 8.24
N LYS A 427 25.69 -7.29 9.31
CA LYS A 427 26.80 -6.91 10.20
C LYS A 427 27.51 -8.13 10.81
N ARG A 428 26.75 -9.09 11.36
CA ARG A 428 27.34 -10.29 11.99
C ARG A 428 27.89 -11.26 10.97
N TYR A 429 27.31 -11.35 9.78
CA TYR A 429 27.87 -12.18 8.72
C TYR A 429 29.28 -11.71 8.35
N LYS A 430 29.49 -10.40 8.20
CA LYS A 430 30.81 -9.80 7.97
C LYS A 430 31.77 -10.09 9.14
N SER A 431 31.39 -9.67 10.35
CA SER A 431 32.30 -9.71 11.51
C SER A 431 32.61 -11.11 12.04
N GLN A 432 31.65 -12.04 12.01
CA GLN A 432 31.82 -13.39 12.58
C GLN A 432 32.50 -14.38 11.62
N ASN A 433 32.69 -14.00 10.35
CA ASN A 433 33.32 -14.83 9.33
C ASN A 433 34.57 -14.18 8.71
N SER A 434 35.04 -13.05 9.27
CA SER A 434 36.20 -12.31 8.76
C SER A 434 36.05 -11.95 7.27
N ILE A 435 34.84 -11.53 6.88
CA ILE A 435 34.51 -11.07 5.52
C ILE A 435 34.56 -9.54 5.53
N GLU A 436 35.42 -8.95 4.70
CA GLU A 436 35.63 -7.50 4.61
C GLU A 436 34.41 -6.78 4.03
N ASP A 437 33.92 -7.27 2.89
CA ASP A 437 32.73 -6.79 2.21
C ASP A 437 31.89 -7.95 1.65
N VAL A 438 30.63 -7.67 1.31
CA VAL A 438 29.68 -8.64 0.75
C VAL A 438 29.49 -8.40 -0.75
N THR A 439 30.53 -8.04 -1.50
CA THR A 439 30.41 -7.79 -2.95
C THR A 439 30.41 -9.08 -3.78
N ASP A 440 30.95 -10.19 -3.26
CA ASP A 440 30.86 -11.49 -3.93
C ASP A 440 29.39 -11.97 -4.00
N PRO A 441 28.87 -12.31 -5.18
CA PRO A 441 27.51 -12.81 -5.35
C PRO A 441 27.12 -13.97 -4.41
N LYS A 442 28.05 -14.86 -4.05
CA LYS A 442 27.79 -15.98 -3.13
C LYS A 442 27.54 -15.49 -1.70
N HIS A 443 28.25 -14.45 -1.27
CA HIS A 443 28.04 -13.82 0.02
C HIS A 443 26.69 -13.09 0.03
N GLN A 444 26.38 -12.33 -1.03
CA GLN A 444 25.08 -11.66 -1.22
C GLN A 444 23.91 -12.66 -1.18
N GLU A 445 24.01 -13.77 -1.91
CA GLU A 445 23.00 -14.84 -1.90
C GLU A 445 22.82 -15.44 -0.50
N THR A 446 23.91 -15.65 0.22
CA THR A 446 23.89 -16.22 1.58
C THR A 446 23.20 -15.29 2.57
N VAL A 447 23.54 -14.01 2.54
CA VAL A 447 22.91 -12.98 3.37
C VAL A 447 21.42 -12.84 3.03
N CYS A 448 21.07 -12.71 1.75
CA CYS A 448 19.68 -12.63 1.29
C CYS A 448 18.87 -13.86 1.72
N ARG A 449 19.46 -15.06 1.69
CA ARG A 449 18.82 -16.28 2.18
C ARG A 449 18.59 -16.24 3.70
N ALA A 450 19.55 -15.76 4.48
CA ALA A 450 19.39 -15.59 5.92
C ALA A 450 18.28 -14.58 6.27
N ILE A 451 18.19 -13.46 5.54
CA ILE A 451 17.13 -12.46 5.69
C ILE A 451 15.75 -13.06 5.35
N ARG A 452 15.64 -13.87 4.28
CA ARG A 452 14.40 -14.58 3.95
C ARG A 452 13.96 -15.56 5.04
N TYR A 453 14.90 -16.27 5.68
CA TYR A 453 14.59 -17.11 6.82
C TYR A 453 14.14 -16.30 8.03
N SER A 454 14.79 -15.17 8.32
CA SER A 454 14.35 -14.27 9.39
C SER A 454 12.96 -13.69 9.15
N PHE A 455 12.63 -13.33 7.91
CA PHE A 455 11.27 -12.90 7.55
C PHE A 455 10.22 -13.97 7.87
N ALA A 456 10.49 -15.23 7.51
CA ALA A 456 9.58 -16.35 7.77
C ALA A 456 9.41 -16.60 9.27
N ASP A 457 10.51 -16.62 10.02
CA ASP A 457 10.51 -16.79 11.48
C ASP A 457 9.75 -15.67 12.19
N ILE A 458 9.99 -14.40 11.84
CA ILE A 458 9.19 -13.27 12.37
C ILE A 458 7.71 -13.54 12.10
N GLY A 459 7.37 -13.98 10.89
CA GLY A 459 6.00 -14.37 10.55
C GLY A 459 5.45 -15.47 11.46
N ASP A 460 6.22 -16.53 11.73
CA ASP A 460 5.79 -17.61 12.63
C ASP A 460 5.68 -17.15 14.08
N ILE A 461 6.57 -16.27 14.55
CA ILE A 461 6.48 -15.63 15.87
C ILE A 461 5.18 -14.84 15.98
N ILE A 462 4.90 -13.96 14.99
CA ILE A 462 3.69 -13.14 14.97
C ILE A 462 2.43 -13.99 14.86
N ARG A 463 2.45 -15.10 14.11
CA ARG A 463 1.29 -16.00 13.95
C ARG A 463 1.10 -16.99 15.11
N GLY A 464 2.10 -17.13 15.99
CA GLY A 464 2.08 -18.10 17.09
C GLY A 464 2.34 -19.53 16.61
N LYS A 465 3.14 -19.68 15.56
CA LYS A 465 3.56 -20.95 14.94
C LYS A 465 5.05 -21.25 15.08
N ASP A 466 5.80 -20.31 15.66
CA ASP A 466 7.20 -20.50 15.97
C ASP A 466 7.38 -21.67 16.94
N LEU A 467 8.32 -22.56 16.64
CA LEU A 467 8.46 -23.85 17.31
C LEU A 467 9.37 -23.80 18.57
N TRP A 468 9.86 -22.62 18.94
CA TRP A 468 10.80 -22.49 20.06
C TRP A 468 10.05 -22.19 21.36
N ASP A 469 10.00 -23.15 22.29
CA ASP A 469 9.22 -23.03 23.53
C ASP A 469 9.98 -22.35 24.69
N HIS A 470 11.04 -21.59 24.40
CA HIS A 470 11.84 -20.93 25.43
C HIS A 470 11.04 -19.90 26.23
N LYS A 471 11.40 -19.69 27.50
CA LYS A 471 10.74 -18.74 28.41
C LYS A 471 10.56 -17.34 27.81
N ASP A 472 11.59 -16.78 27.17
CA ASP A 472 11.50 -15.45 26.55
C ASP A 472 10.49 -15.43 25.40
N GLN A 473 10.43 -16.51 24.63
CA GLN A 473 9.42 -16.68 23.57
C GLN A 473 8.02 -16.83 24.17
N THR A 474 7.87 -17.54 25.28
CA THR A 474 6.58 -17.62 26.01
C THR A 474 6.12 -16.24 26.48
N THR A 475 7.02 -15.41 27.02
CA THR A 475 6.73 -14.02 27.40
C THR A 475 6.31 -13.19 26.19
N LEU A 476 7.07 -13.25 25.09
CA LEU A 476 6.72 -12.60 23.83
C LEU A 476 5.32 -13.01 23.36
N GLN A 477 5.02 -14.32 23.32
CA GLN A 477 3.71 -14.83 22.90
C GLN A 477 2.58 -14.30 23.79
N ASN A 478 2.79 -14.16 25.10
CA ASN A 478 1.79 -13.57 25.99
C ASN A 478 1.55 -12.08 25.71
N HIS A 479 2.59 -11.30 25.41
CA HIS A 479 2.43 -9.92 24.95
C HIS A 479 1.65 -9.84 23.64
N LEU A 480 1.97 -10.71 22.66
CA LEU A 480 1.22 -10.77 21.41
C LEU A 480 -0.25 -11.10 21.63
N LYS A 481 -0.58 -12.07 22.50
CA LYS A 481 -1.99 -12.36 22.85
C LYS A 481 -2.70 -11.11 23.37
N SER A 482 -2.08 -10.37 24.28
CA SER A 482 -2.64 -9.13 24.83
C SER A 482 -2.83 -8.05 23.75
N VAL A 483 -1.85 -7.84 22.88
CA VAL A 483 -1.95 -6.89 21.75
C VAL A 483 -3.11 -7.28 20.82
N PHE A 484 -3.17 -8.55 20.41
CA PHE A 484 -4.20 -9.01 19.48
C PHE A 484 -5.61 -9.03 20.10
N LYS A 485 -5.71 -9.25 21.40
CA LYS A 485 -6.96 -9.03 22.15
C LYS A 485 -7.41 -7.59 22.00
N ASN A 486 -6.52 -6.64 22.24
CA ASN A 486 -6.83 -5.21 22.15
C ASN A 486 -7.17 -4.79 20.71
N ILE A 487 -6.44 -5.27 19.70
CA ILE A 487 -6.80 -5.05 18.28
C ILE A 487 -8.22 -5.55 17.99
N LYS A 488 -8.55 -6.76 18.43
CA LYS A 488 -9.88 -7.36 18.23
C LYS A 488 -11.00 -6.60 18.95
N GLU A 489 -10.78 -6.22 20.20
CA GLU A 489 -11.81 -5.60 21.04
C GLU A 489 -12.10 -4.15 20.64
N LYS A 490 -11.09 -3.43 20.14
CA LYS A 490 -11.19 -2.02 19.76
C LYS A 490 -11.71 -1.82 18.33
N ASN A 491 -11.55 -2.79 17.45
CA ASN A 491 -12.02 -2.69 16.07
C ASN A 491 -13.37 -3.44 15.89
N PRO A 492 -14.51 -2.70 15.81
CA PRO A 492 -15.84 -3.31 15.71
C PRO A 492 -16.05 -4.08 14.40
N ASN A 493 -15.34 -3.73 13.33
CA ASN A 493 -15.47 -4.35 12.01
C ASN A 493 -14.92 -5.77 11.96
N ILE A 494 -14.06 -6.16 12.92
CA ILE A 494 -13.46 -7.49 13.00
C ILE A 494 -13.90 -8.29 14.22
N LYS A 495 -14.41 -7.64 15.28
CA LYS A 495 -14.72 -8.28 16.56
C LYS A 495 -15.63 -9.50 16.42
N SER A 496 -16.70 -9.38 15.63
CA SER A 496 -17.68 -10.45 15.38
C SER A 496 -17.17 -11.53 14.41
N LYS A 497 -16.12 -11.23 13.63
CA LYS A 497 -15.58 -12.13 12.60
C LYS A 497 -14.61 -13.17 13.16
N TYR A 498 -14.08 -12.93 14.37
CA TYR A 498 -13.15 -13.84 15.05
C TYR A 498 -13.77 -14.35 16.34
N THR A 499 -13.72 -15.66 16.57
CA THR A 499 -14.36 -16.32 17.71
C THR A 499 -13.78 -15.85 19.04
N HIS A 500 -14.62 -15.75 20.07
CA HIS A 500 -14.19 -15.38 21.44
C HIS A 500 -13.38 -16.49 22.13
N ASN A 501 -13.60 -17.75 21.74
CA ASN A 501 -12.95 -18.91 22.35
C ASN A 501 -11.52 -19.15 21.84
N ASP A 502 -11.05 -18.41 20.82
CA ASP A 502 -9.66 -18.46 20.35
C ASP A 502 -8.82 -17.51 21.20
N VAL A 503 -8.41 -17.98 22.38
CA VAL A 503 -7.61 -17.23 23.38
C VAL A 503 -6.26 -16.80 22.82
N ASN A 504 -5.73 -17.54 21.84
CA ASN A 504 -4.45 -17.22 21.20
C ASN A 504 -4.60 -16.30 19.99
N HIS A 505 -5.84 -15.99 19.59
CA HIS A 505 -6.18 -15.17 18.42
C HIS A 505 -5.53 -15.66 17.13
N THR A 506 -5.32 -16.97 16.99
CA THR A 506 -4.52 -17.59 15.93
C THR A 506 -4.96 -17.16 14.53
N LYS A 507 -6.27 -17.21 14.24
CA LYS A 507 -6.80 -16.80 12.92
C LYS A 507 -6.62 -15.31 12.66
N LEU A 508 -6.85 -14.49 13.68
CA LEU A 508 -6.66 -13.03 13.59
C LEU A 508 -5.19 -12.70 13.33
N ARG A 509 -4.26 -13.40 13.97
CA ARG A 509 -2.81 -13.24 13.80
C ARG A 509 -2.33 -13.66 12.42
N GLU A 510 -2.88 -14.77 11.88
CA GLU A 510 -2.64 -15.20 10.50
C GLU A 510 -3.09 -14.15 9.49
N ASP A 511 -4.32 -13.67 9.64
CA ASP A 511 -4.91 -12.68 8.73
C ASP A 511 -4.19 -11.31 8.88
N TRP A 512 -3.79 -10.94 10.10
CA TRP A 512 -2.99 -9.74 10.34
C TRP A 512 -1.61 -9.82 9.70
N TRP A 513 -0.93 -10.96 9.81
CA TRP A 513 0.35 -11.16 9.15
C TRP A 513 0.19 -11.04 7.64
N GLU A 514 -0.82 -11.66 7.03
CA GLU A 514 -1.05 -11.53 5.59
C GLU A 514 -1.34 -10.08 5.17
N ALA A 515 -2.07 -9.32 5.99
CA ALA A 515 -2.37 -7.91 5.74
C ALA A 515 -1.14 -6.98 5.86
N ASN A 516 -0.06 -7.39 6.55
CA ASN A 516 1.06 -6.52 6.89
C ASN A 516 2.44 -7.02 6.40
N ARG A 517 2.56 -8.29 6.01
CA ARG A 517 3.84 -8.94 5.65
C ARG A 517 4.62 -8.23 4.55
N HIS A 518 3.95 -7.54 3.63
CA HIS A 518 4.62 -6.75 2.60
C HIS A 518 5.37 -5.54 3.20
N GLN A 519 4.79 -4.85 4.18
CA GLN A 519 5.44 -3.75 4.90
C GLN A 519 6.66 -4.25 5.69
N VAL A 520 6.51 -5.41 6.36
CA VAL A 520 7.61 -6.07 7.08
C VAL A 520 8.77 -6.40 6.14
N TRP A 521 8.48 -6.95 4.95
CA TRP A 521 9.51 -7.25 3.96
C TRP A 521 10.22 -5.98 3.46
N ARG A 522 9.50 -4.88 3.23
CA ARG A 522 10.11 -3.60 2.82
C ARG A 522 11.05 -3.03 3.89
N ALA A 523 10.66 -3.08 5.16
CA ALA A 523 11.53 -2.66 6.27
C ALA A 523 12.83 -3.50 6.33
N MET A 524 12.77 -4.81 6.00
CA MET A 524 13.97 -5.64 5.88
C MET A 524 14.83 -5.27 4.67
N LYS A 525 14.22 -4.98 3.51
CA LYS A 525 14.94 -4.54 2.30
C LYS A 525 15.68 -3.22 2.52
N CYS A 526 15.17 -2.30 3.34
CA CYS A 526 15.89 -1.09 3.71
C CYS A 526 17.29 -1.36 4.29
N ALA A 527 17.47 -2.44 5.05
CA ALA A 527 18.79 -2.80 5.57
C ALA A 527 19.75 -3.25 4.45
N ILE A 528 19.21 -3.90 3.41
CA ILE A 528 19.95 -4.34 2.22
C ILE A 528 20.34 -3.12 1.37
N GLU A 529 19.37 -2.27 1.03
CA GLU A 529 19.58 -1.11 0.15
C GLU A 529 20.50 -0.04 0.76
N ASN A 530 20.57 0.06 2.09
CA ASN A 530 21.49 0.97 2.78
C ASN A 530 22.91 0.41 2.90
N ASP A 531 23.11 -0.90 2.77
CA ASP A 531 24.45 -1.50 2.77
C ASP A 531 25.06 -1.41 1.37
N LYS A 532 26.21 -0.74 1.26
CA LYS A 532 26.86 -0.48 -0.03
C LYS A 532 27.30 -1.76 -0.74
N ASP A 533 27.56 -2.83 -0.01
CA ASP A 533 28.10 -4.07 -0.56
C ASP A 533 26.98 -5.00 -1.05
N MET A 534 25.73 -4.72 -0.68
CA MET A 534 24.55 -5.48 -1.05
C MET A 534 23.78 -4.90 -2.24
N LYS A 535 24.26 -3.78 -2.82
CA LYS A 535 23.61 -3.05 -3.92
C LYS A 535 23.81 -3.69 -5.29
#